data_AF-A0A831SF40-F1
#
_entry.id   AF-A0A831SF40-F1
#
_cell.length_a   1.000
_cell.length_b   1.000
_cell.length_c   1.000
_cell.angle_alpha   90.00
_cell.angle_beta   90.00
_cell.angle_gamma   90.00
#
_symmetry.space_group_name_H-M   'P 1'
#
loop_
_entity.id
_entity.type
_entity.pdbx_description
1 polymer ?
#
loop_
_entity_poly.entity_id
_entity_poly.type
_entity_poly.pdbx_seq_one_letter_code
_entity_poly.pdbx_strand_id
1 'polypeptide(L)'
;MVQFEKDEMDIMKKSGQVIGKVADNYISDIYQLDRTRSVEEFIKQLKNIGLRAISIGKKGEESIYTEPLADLMDLINKYKEHYDEIKDIVLVYATYYLGAIRYSKSGGN
;
A
#
# COMPACT_ATOMS: atom_id res chain seq x y z
N MET A 1 21.22 -0.82 -1.55
CA MET A 1 20.38 -2.00 -1.35
C MET A 1 20.40 -2.37 0.11
N VAL A 2 19.34 -1.98 0.80
CA VAL A 2 19.10 -2.29 2.21
C VAL A 2 18.77 -3.77 2.31
N GLN A 3 19.33 -4.45 3.32
CA GLN A 3 18.90 -5.78 3.69
C GLN A 3 17.73 -5.64 4.68
N PHE A 4 16.52 -5.90 4.20
CA PHE A 4 15.32 -5.91 5.04
C PHE A 4 15.17 -7.24 5.76
N GLU A 5 14.80 -7.18 7.03
CA GLU A 5 14.45 -8.36 7.81
C GLU A 5 13.11 -8.95 7.32
N LYS A 6 12.87 -10.22 7.65
CA LYS A 6 11.65 -10.92 7.23
C LYS A 6 10.37 -10.20 7.65
N ASP A 7 10.34 -9.66 8.86
CA ASP A 7 9.16 -8.97 9.40
C ASP A 7 8.94 -7.63 8.69
N GLU A 8 10.00 -6.95 8.25
CA GLU A 8 9.94 -5.71 7.48
C GLU A 8 9.41 -5.95 6.07
N MET A 9 9.83 -7.07 5.46
CA MET A 9 9.26 -7.55 4.20
C MET A 9 7.78 -7.90 4.33
N ASP A 10 7.37 -8.48 5.46
CA ASP A 10 5.96 -8.80 5.71
C ASP A 10 5.10 -7.55 5.90
N ILE A 11 5.63 -6.51 6.57
CA ILE A 11 5.00 -5.19 6.63
C ILE A 11 4.76 -4.67 5.22
N MET A 12 5.80 -4.55 4.38
CA MET A 12 5.67 -4.03 3.01
C MET A 12 4.67 -4.82 2.16
N LYS A 13 4.66 -6.15 2.29
CA LYS A 13 3.70 -7.03 1.60
C LYS A 13 2.26 -6.75 2.04
N LYS A 14 2.01 -6.70 3.36
CA LYS A 14 0.68 -6.45 3.92
C LYS A 14 0.19 -5.04 3.57
N SER A 15 1.05 -4.04 3.60
CA SER A 15 0.72 -2.67 3.16
C SER A 15 0.36 -2.64 1.68
N GLY A 16 1.13 -3.34 0.83
CA GLY A 16 0.81 -3.53 -0.58
C GLY A 16 -0.57 -4.14 -0.79
N GLN A 17 -0.94 -5.16 -0.01
CA GLN A 17 -2.29 -5.75 -0.06
C GLN A 17 -3.39 -4.72 0.25
N VAL A 18 -3.21 -3.90 1.29
CA VAL A 18 -4.16 -2.83 1.65
C VAL A 18 -4.28 -1.82 0.51
N ILE A 19 -3.16 -1.36 -0.04
CA ILE A 19 -3.14 -0.41 -1.16
C ILE A 19 -3.82 -1.01 -2.39
N GLY A 20 -3.55 -2.29 -2.70
CA GLY A 20 -4.19 -3.00 -3.81
C GLY A 20 -5.70 -3.10 -3.66
N LYS A 21 -6.20 -3.38 -2.44
CA LYS A 21 -7.64 -3.37 -2.13
C LYS A 21 -8.26 -1.98 -2.37
N VAL A 22 -7.64 -0.91 -1.89
CA VAL A 22 -8.12 0.47 -2.09
C VAL A 22 -8.10 0.83 -3.58
N ALA A 23 -7.00 0.48 -4.27
CA ALA A 23 -6.77 0.81 -5.67
C ALA A 23 -7.74 0.14 -6.64
N ASP A 24 -8.44 -0.92 -6.22
CA ASP A 24 -9.47 -1.54 -7.04
C ASP A 24 -10.59 -0.55 -7.39
N ASN A 25 -10.98 0.28 -6.42
CA ASN A 25 -11.93 1.38 -6.59
C ASN A 25 -11.23 2.74 -6.88
N TYR A 26 -9.96 2.88 -6.49
CA TYR A 26 -9.22 4.15 -6.55
C TYR A 26 -7.83 3.98 -7.17
N ILE A 27 -7.75 3.54 -8.43
CA ILE A 27 -6.49 3.24 -9.12
C ILE A 27 -5.48 4.40 -9.12
N SER A 28 -5.97 5.64 -9.07
CA SER A 28 -5.17 6.86 -8.97
C SER A 28 -4.24 6.87 -7.74
N ASP A 29 -4.57 6.14 -6.67
CA ASP A 29 -3.75 6.09 -5.47
C ASP A 29 -2.39 5.44 -5.72
N ILE A 30 -2.30 4.40 -6.55
CA ILE A 30 -1.02 3.77 -6.94
C ILE A 30 -0.16 4.76 -7.73
N TYR A 31 -0.76 5.44 -8.72
CA TYR A 31 -0.05 6.44 -9.52
C TYR A 31 0.43 7.63 -8.68
N GLN A 32 -0.38 8.09 -7.73
CA GLN A 32 0.01 9.18 -6.83
C GLN A 32 1.13 8.74 -5.89
N LEU A 33 1.09 7.50 -5.42
CA LEU A 33 2.11 6.92 -4.55
C LEU A 33 3.46 6.81 -5.26
N ASP A 34 3.48 6.31 -6.51
CA ASP A 34 4.68 6.22 -7.35
C ASP A 34 5.34 7.58 -7.59
N ARG A 35 4.52 8.60 -7.85
CA ARG A 35 4.98 9.96 -8.17
C ARG A 35 5.53 10.74 -6.98
N THR A 36 5.46 10.21 -5.75
CA THR A 36 6.03 10.88 -4.57
C THR A 36 7.56 10.99 -4.69
N ARG A 37 8.09 12.16 -4.33
CA ARG A 37 9.51 12.53 -4.47
C ARG A 37 10.20 12.80 -3.15
N SER A 38 9.46 12.73 -2.05
CA SER A 38 10.01 12.82 -0.70
C SER A 38 9.30 11.86 0.24
N VAL A 39 9.95 11.58 1.36
CA VAL A 39 9.40 10.77 2.45
C VAL A 39 8.10 11.38 2.97
N GLU A 40 8.05 12.71 3.09
CA GLU A 40 6.88 13.44 3.59
C GLU A 40 5.69 13.30 2.63
N GLU A 41 5.93 13.37 1.31
CA GLU A 41 4.92 13.12 0.30
C GLU A 41 4.42 11.67 0.33
N PHE A 42 5.34 10.72 0.47
CA PHE A 42 5.03 9.30 0.53
C PHE A 42 4.17 8.95 1.75
N ILE A 43 4.57 9.40 2.95
CA ILE A 43 3.81 9.24 4.20
C ILE A 43 2.44 9.93 4.09
N LYS A 44 2.38 11.14 3.51
CA LYS A 44 1.11 11.84 3.30
C LYS A 44 0.17 11.02 2.42
N GLN A 45 0.68 10.41 1.35
CA GLN A 45 -0.14 9.60 0.47
C GLN A 45 -0.61 8.30 1.13
N LEU A 46 0.24 7.64 1.94
CA LEU A 46 -0.18 6.48 2.75
C LEU A 46 -1.33 6.83 3.70
N LYS A 47 -1.30 8.01 4.33
CA LYS A 47 -2.40 8.51 5.18
C LYS A 47 -3.69 8.72 4.38
N ASN A 48 -3.60 9.29 3.18
CA ASN A 48 -4.76 9.48 2.30
C ASN A 48 -5.38 8.11 1.94
N ILE A 49 -4.56 7.13 1.59
CA ILE A 49 -4.99 5.76 1.30
C ILE A 49 -5.66 5.14 2.52
N GLY A 50 -5.09 5.28 3.71
CA GLY A 50 -5.70 4.81 4.97
C GLY A 50 -7.07 5.43 5.24
N LEU A 51 -7.25 6.73 5.00
CA LEU A 51 -8.56 7.38 5.12
C LEU A 51 -9.58 6.85 4.10
N ARG A 52 -9.15 6.57 2.86
CA ARG A 52 -10.01 5.93 1.86
C ARG A 52 -10.39 4.52 2.27
N ALA A 53 -9.45 3.72 2.78
CA ALA A 53 -9.70 2.38 3.27
C ALA A 53 -10.80 2.35 4.35
N ILE A 54 -10.73 3.27 5.31
CA ILE A 54 -11.77 3.44 6.33
C ILE A 54 -13.12 3.85 5.71
N SER A 55 -13.10 4.75 4.72
CA SER A 55 -14.32 5.17 4.02
C SER A 55 -14.99 4.03 3.25
N ILE A 56 -14.20 3.15 2.62
CA ILE A 56 -14.67 1.95 1.93
C ILE A 56 -15.37 1.00 2.93
N GLY A 57 -14.71 0.67 4.04
CA GLY A 57 -15.30 -0.21 5.06
C GLY A 57 -16.62 0.31 5.65
N LYS A 58 -16.80 1.64 5.72
CA LYS A 58 -18.07 2.26 6.19
C LYS A 58 -19.22 2.12 5.19
N LYS A 59 -18.96 1.84 3.90
CA LYS A 59 -19.98 1.72 2.85
C LYS A 59 -20.58 0.31 2.73
N GLY A 60 -20.30 -0.57 3.68
CA GLY A 60 -20.79 -1.96 3.67
C GLY A 60 -19.92 -2.92 2.86
N GLU A 61 -18.76 -2.47 2.39
CA GLU A 61 -17.70 -3.34 1.88
C GLU A 61 -16.92 -3.98 3.04
N GLU A 62 -16.13 -5.03 2.75
CA GLU A 62 -15.27 -5.67 3.74
C GLU A 62 -14.36 -4.63 4.41
N SER A 63 -14.34 -4.61 5.75
CA SER A 63 -13.45 -3.74 6.53
C SER A 63 -12.01 -3.92 6.08
N ILE A 64 -11.35 -2.81 5.72
CA ILE A 64 -9.94 -2.82 5.36
C ILE A 64 -9.12 -2.52 6.62
N TYR A 65 -8.33 -3.49 7.06
CA TYR A 65 -7.42 -3.36 8.20
C TYR A 65 -6.20 -2.50 7.81
N THR A 66 -6.09 -1.31 8.42
CA THR A 66 -5.10 -0.28 8.04
C THR A 66 -3.82 -0.27 8.87
N GLU A 67 -3.71 -1.10 9.91
CA GLU A 67 -2.49 -1.18 10.75
C GLU A 67 -1.19 -1.39 9.94
N PRO A 68 -1.18 -2.22 8.87
CA PRO A 68 0.01 -2.35 8.03
C PRO A 68 0.49 -1.03 7.38
N LEU A 69 -0.39 -0.03 7.19
CA LEU A 69 0.04 1.27 6.69
C LEU A 69 0.72 2.10 7.79
N ALA A 70 0.33 1.94 9.05
CA ALA A 70 1.00 2.56 10.19
C ALA A 70 2.40 1.96 10.37
N ASP A 71 2.50 0.64 10.40
CA ASP A 71 3.78 -0.07 10.49
C ASP A 71 4.74 0.31 9.35
N LEU A 72 4.19 0.48 8.14
CA LEU A 72 4.97 0.95 6.99
C LEU A 72 5.50 2.37 7.19
N MET A 73 4.70 3.28 7.78
CA MET A 73 5.17 4.64 8.08
C MET A 73 6.33 4.62 9.08
N ASP A 74 6.29 3.74 10.07
CA ASP A 74 7.38 3.56 11.03
C ASP A 74 8.64 2.99 10.34
N LEU A 75 8.46 2.00 9.45
CA LEU A 75 9.54 1.43 8.66
C LEU A 75 10.19 2.47 7.73
N ILE A 76 9.40 3.32 7.08
CA ILE A 76 9.90 4.43 6.25
C ILE A 76 10.73 5.41 7.07
N ASN A 77 10.31 5.73 8.29
CA ASN A 77 11.08 6.60 9.17
C ASN A 77 12.40 5.96 9.61
N LYS A 78 12.41 4.63 9.84
CA LYS A 78 13.63 3.88 10.17
C LYS A 78 14.65 3.90 9.03
N TYR A 79 14.19 3.75 7.79
CA TYR A 79 15.04 3.72 6.59
C TYR A 79 14.86 4.96 5.71
N LYS A 80 14.79 6.14 6.33
CA LYS A 80 14.41 7.39 5.65
C LYS A 80 15.24 7.69 4.40
N GLU A 81 16.54 7.39 4.43
CA GLU A 81 17.48 7.63 3.33
C GLU A 81 17.29 6.65 2.15
N HIS A 82 16.59 5.53 2.37
CA HIS A 82 16.34 4.45 1.42
C HIS A 82 14.84 4.18 1.23
N TYR A 83 14.00 5.20 1.45
CA TYR A 83 12.55 5.06 1.35
C TYR A 83 12.08 4.73 -0.08
N ASP A 84 12.89 5.03 -1.07
CA ASP A 84 12.68 4.69 -2.48
C ASP A 84 12.69 3.17 -2.69
N GLU A 85 13.63 2.44 -2.07
CA GLU A 85 13.64 0.97 -2.11
C GLU A 85 12.36 0.40 -1.46
N ILE A 86 11.90 0.98 -0.35
CA ILE A 86 10.62 0.60 0.29
C ILE A 86 9.44 0.89 -0.63
N LYS A 87 9.41 2.08 -1.25
CA LYS A 87 8.36 2.50 -2.17
C LYS A 87 8.22 1.52 -3.33
N ASP A 88 9.33 1.14 -3.95
CA ASP A 88 9.33 0.21 -5.09
C ASP A 88 8.78 -1.16 -4.70
N ILE A 89 9.20 -1.72 -3.57
CA ILE A 89 8.71 -3.00 -3.06
C ILE A 89 7.20 -2.94 -2.79
N VAL A 90 6.73 -1.88 -2.13
CA VAL A 90 5.30 -1.69 -1.82
C VAL A 90 4.47 -1.55 -3.11
N LEU A 91 4.96 -0.84 -4.12
CA LEU A 91 4.29 -0.70 -5.42
C LEU A 91 4.17 -2.04 -6.15
N VAL A 92 5.21 -2.87 -6.12
CA VAL A 92 5.16 -4.23 -6.70
C VAL A 92 4.07 -5.06 -6.02
N TYR A 93 4.03 -5.10 -4.69
CA TYR A 93 2.98 -5.82 -3.98
C TYR A 93 1.58 -5.24 -4.24
N ALA A 94 1.44 -3.91 -4.24
CA ALA A 94 0.16 -3.26 -4.49
C ALA A 94 -0.41 -3.59 -5.87
N THR A 95 0.42 -3.53 -6.91
CA THR A 95 0.02 -3.86 -8.28
C THR A 95 -0.28 -5.35 -8.44
N TYR A 96 0.51 -6.23 -7.81
CA TYR A 96 0.23 -7.67 -7.76
C TYR A 96 -1.14 -7.96 -7.14
N TYR A 97 -1.42 -7.42 -5.95
CA TYR A 97 -2.68 -7.67 -5.25
C TYR A 97 -3.89 -7.08 -5.98
N LEU A 98 -3.75 -5.89 -6.57
CA LEU A 98 -4.77 -5.32 -7.44
C LEU A 98 -5.07 -6.25 -8.63
N GLY A 99 -4.03 -6.76 -9.29
CA GLY A 99 -4.15 -7.70 -10.39
C GLY A 99 -4.88 -8.98 -9.97
N ALA A 100 -4.49 -9.56 -8.82
CA ALA A 100 -5.13 -10.74 -8.26
C ALA A 100 -6.62 -10.52 -7.96
N ILE A 101 -6.97 -9.37 -7.34
CA ILE A 101 -8.37 -8.99 -7.05
C ILE A 101 -9.17 -8.92 -8.35
N ARG A 102 -8.68 -8.17 -9.35
CA ARG A 102 -9.39 -7.99 -10.63
C ARG A 102 -9.50 -9.28 -11.43
N TYR A 103 -8.45 -10.11 -11.42
CA TYR A 103 -8.48 -11.42 -12.05
C TYR A 103 -9.54 -12.33 -11.41
N SER A 104 -9.59 -12.38 -10.08
CA SER A 104 -10.60 -13.18 -9.36
C SER A 104 -12.04 -12.76 -9.66
N LYS A 105 -12.28 -11.44 -9.87
CA LYS A 105 -13.58 -10.91 -10.30
C LYS A 105 -13.92 -11.25 -11.76
N SER A 106 -12.91 -11.44 -12.61
CA SER A 106 -13.08 -11.68 -14.05
C SER A 106 -13.19 -13.16 -14.40
N GLY A 107 -12.57 -14.05 -13.62
CA GLY A 107 -12.59 -15.51 -13.82
C GLY A 107 -13.81 -16.23 -13.22
N GLY A 108 -14.81 -15.49 -12.74
CA GLY A 108 -16.05 -16.01 -12.15
C GLY A 108 -17.24 -16.08 -13.11
N ASN A 109 -17.00 -16.13 -14.43
CA ASN A 109 -18.01 -16.40 -15.46
C ASN A 109 -17.75 -17.77 -16.11
#